data_AF-A0A074JVK3-F1
#
_entry.id   AF-A0A074JVK3-F1
#
_cell.length_a   1.000
_cell.length_b   1.000
_cell.length_c   1.000
_cell.angle_alpha   90.00
_cell.angle_beta   90.00
_cell.angle_gamma   90.00
#
_symmetry.space_group_name_H-M   'P 1'
#
loop_
_entity.id
_entity.type
_entity.pdbx_description
1 polymer ?
#
loop_
_entity_poly.entity_id
_entity_poly.type
_entity_poly.pdbx_seq_one_letter_code
_entity_poly.pdbx_strand_id
1 'polypeptide(L)'
;MSTGPQTQLNPRIRQNMEQMLEAQLDSLQSQLQSSNVALRKTAQSVARTISDDLETLQHLSRKTTRDLKEEVAQRKAEIECLTQELEVQRLRHSKIVTQRAVALILTGIALAGLMAAFSAFLGAKVATMPPPEPPIQLIPEQLTGSRTIRGVGGLGQMVVLPPGLSPARCPIGTGTNRTCLKME
;
A
#
# COMPACT_ATOMS: atom_id res chain seq x y z
N MET A 1 35.30 -97.57 -50.15
CA MET A 1 34.21 -96.87 -49.41
C MET A 1 34.34 -97.26 -47.95
N SER A 2 34.40 -96.25 -47.08
CA SER A 2 34.84 -96.34 -45.69
C SER A 2 33.95 -97.27 -44.84
N THR A 3 34.55 -98.25 -44.20
CA THR A 3 33.98 -99.05 -43.11
C THR A 3 34.00 -98.21 -41.83
N GLY A 4 32.85 -97.70 -41.40
CA GLY A 4 32.65 -97.16 -40.06
C GLY A 4 32.11 -98.25 -39.12
N PRO A 5 32.58 -98.37 -37.87
CA PRO A 5 32.05 -99.36 -36.94
C PRO A 5 30.65 -98.92 -36.47
N GLN A 6 29.61 -99.69 -36.78
CA GLN A 6 28.35 -99.61 -36.04
C GLN A 6 28.56 -100.31 -34.70
N THR A 7 28.97 -99.55 -33.70
CA THR A 7 28.99 -99.98 -32.30
C THR A 7 27.54 -100.22 -31.86
N GLN A 8 27.10 -101.48 -31.84
CA GLN A 8 25.84 -101.85 -31.18
C GLN A 8 26.00 -101.58 -29.68
N LEU A 9 25.42 -100.46 -29.22
CA LEU A 9 25.31 -100.16 -27.81
C LEU A 9 24.59 -101.33 -27.11
N ASN A 10 25.27 -101.89 -26.10
CA ASN A 10 24.75 -102.96 -25.25
C ASN A 10 23.35 -102.57 -24.72
N PRO A 11 22.30 -103.40 -24.87
CA PRO A 11 20.92 -103.05 -24.53
C PRO A 11 20.74 -102.54 -23.10
N ARG A 12 21.59 -102.98 -22.15
CA ARG A 12 21.62 -102.45 -20.78
C ARG A 12 22.04 -100.99 -20.68
N ILE A 13 22.99 -100.55 -21.50
CA ILE A 13 23.45 -99.15 -21.52
C ILE A 13 22.35 -98.25 -22.09
N ARG A 14 21.60 -98.77 -23.08
CA ARG A 14 20.47 -98.07 -23.68
C ARG A 14 19.31 -97.89 -22.68
N GLN A 15 18.95 -98.96 -21.96
CA GLN A 15 17.97 -98.87 -20.86
C GLN A 15 18.41 -97.93 -19.74
N ASN A 16 19.69 -97.93 -19.37
CA ASN A 16 20.19 -97.03 -18.32
C ASN A 16 20.13 -95.56 -18.75
N MET A 17 20.45 -95.28 -20.02
CA MET A 17 20.31 -93.92 -20.57
C MET A 17 18.84 -93.49 -20.65
N GLU A 18 17.93 -94.38 -21.04
CA GLU A 18 16.48 -94.09 -21.08
C GLU A 18 15.93 -93.83 -19.68
N GLN A 19 16.28 -94.66 -18.69
CA GLN A 19 15.90 -94.43 -17.29
C GLN A 19 16.50 -93.14 -16.72
N MET A 20 17.75 -92.83 -17.05
CA MET A 20 18.38 -91.57 -16.62
C MET A 20 17.70 -90.36 -17.26
N LEU A 21 17.26 -90.46 -18.52
CA LEU A 21 16.54 -89.40 -19.21
C LEU A 21 15.14 -89.20 -18.62
N GLU A 22 14.41 -90.29 -18.33
CA GLU A 22 13.12 -90.25 -17.64
C GLU A 22 13.25 -89.65 -16.24
N ALA A 23 14.25 -90.08 -15.46
CA ALA A 23 14.51 -89.52 -14.13
C ALA A 23 14.84 -88.02 -14.18
N GLN A 24 15.56 -87.55 -15.21
CA GLN A 24 15.83 -86.12 -15.42
C GLN A 24 14.57 -85.34 -15.82
N LEU A 25 13.73 -85.90 -16.69
CA LEU A 25 12.45 -85.31 -17.09
C LEU A 25 11.48 -85.20 -15.91
N ASP A 26 11.35 -86.26 -15.12
CA ASP A 26 10.51 -86.27 -13.92
C ASP A 26 11.00 -85.25 -12.88
N SER A 27 12.32 -85.14 -12.70
CA SER A 27 12.93 -84.14 -11.83
C SER A 27 12.62 -82.71 -12.30
N LEU A 28 12.79 -82.43 -13.59
CA LEU A 28 12.48 -81.12 -14.19
C LEU A 28 10.98 -80.80 -14.09
N GLN A 29 10.11 -81.77 -14.32
CA GLN A 29 8.66 -81.60 -14.22
C GLN A 29 8.25 -81.31 -12.77
N SER A 30 8.80 -82.03 -11.80
CA SER A 30 8.60 -81.78 -10.37
C SER A 30 9.10 -80.39 -9.95
N GLN A 31 10.26 -79.97 -10.47
CA GLN A 31 10.82 -78.65 -10.18
C GLN A 31 9.98 -77.52 -10.80
N LEU A 32 9.44 -77.70 -12.00
CA LEU A 32 8.49 -76.77 -12.62
C LEU A 32 7.18 -76.71 -11.84
N GLN A 33 6.63 -77.84 -11.41
CA GLN A 33 5.39 -77.86 -10.64
C GLN A 33 5.56 -77.17 -9.29
N SER A 34 6.63 -77.47 -8.55
CA SER A 34 6.91 -76.84 -7.25
C SER A 34 7.14 -75.34 -7.39
N SER A 35 7.88 -74.90 -8.40
CA SER A 35 8.08 -73.48 -8.72
C SER A 35 6.75 -72.78 -9.04
N ASN A 36 5.90 -73.40 -9.86
CA ASN A 36 4.60 -72.84 -10.23
C ASN A 36 3.66 -72.73 -9.01
N VAL A 37 3.66 -73.72 -8.13
CA VAL A 37 2.91 -73.67 -6.87
C VAL A 37 3.44 -72.56 -5.95
N ALA A 38 4.76 -72.40 -5.85
CA ALA A 38 5.36 -71.33 -5.06
C ALA A 38 4.99 -69.95 -5.62
N LEU A 39 5.12 -69.75 -6.94
CA LEU A 39 4.72 -68.52 -7.62
C LEU A 39 3.23 -68.20 -7.40
N ARG A 40 2.36 -69.20 -7.51
CA ARG A 40 0.91 -69.02 -7.31
C ARG A 40 0.58 -68.62 -5.88
N LYS A 41 1.25 -69.21 -4.88
CA LYS A 41 1.10 -68.83 -3.47
C LYS A 41 1.59 -67.41 -3.22
N THR A 42 2.76 -67.05 -3.76
CA THR A 42 3.30 -65.69 -3.65
C THR A 42 2.38 -64.67 -4.30
N ALA A 43 1.89 -64.94 -5.51
CA ALA A 43 0.96 -64.06 -6.21
C ALA A 43 -0.35 -63.88 -5.44
N GLN A 44 -0.91 -64.95 -4.88
CA GLN A 44 -2.11 -64.88 -4.04
C GLN A 44 -1.86 -64.09 -2.75
N SER A 45 -0.70 -64.29 -2.11
CA SER A 45 -0.33 -63.54 -0.90
C SER A 45 -0.21 -62.05 -1.20
N VAL A 46 0.53 -61.69 -2.25
CA VAL A 46 0.72 -60.30 -2.68
C VAL A 46 -0.60 -59.66 -3.07
N ALA A 47 -1.46 -60.37 -3.80
CA ALA A 47 -2.79 -59.86 -4.16
C ALA A 47 -3.66 -59.56 -2.93
N ARG A 48 -3.60 -60.41 -1.89
CA ARG A 48 -4.29 -60.16 -0.62
C ARG A 48 -3.72 -58.94 0.10
N THR A 49 -2.40 -58.86 0.25
CA THR A 49 -1.75 -57.71 0.88
C THR A 49 -2.07 -56.41 0.17
N ILE A 50 -2.02 -56.39 -1.18
CA ILE A 50 -2.39 -55.20 -1.96
C ILE A 50 -3.86 -54.83 -1.74
N SER A 51 -4.75 -55.81 -1.65
CA SER A 51 -6.17 -55.58 -1.36
C SER A 51 -6.37 -54.95 0.02
N ASP A 52 -5.70 -55.50 1.04
CA ASP A 52 -5.78 -55.00 2.42
C ASP A 52 -5.18 -53.58 2.53
N ASP A 53 -4.08 -53.32 1.83
CA ASP A 53 -3.44 -52.00 1.76
C ASP A 53 -4.35 -50.98 1.07
N LEU A 54 -5.01 -51.36 -0.03
CA LEU A 54 -5.97 -50.50 -0.74
C LEU A 54 -7.18 -50.16 0.13
N GLU A 55 -7.72 -51.12 0.88
CA GLU A 55 -8.83 -50.89 1.81
C GLU A 55 -8.40 -49.94 2.95
N THR A 56 -7.21 -50.14 3.50
CA THR A 56 -6.64 -49.28 4.54
C THR A 56 -6.41 -47.86 4.03
N LEU A 57 -5.87 -47.71 2.82
CA LEU A 57 -5.69 -46.42 2.15
C LEU A 57 -7.03 -45.72 1.90
N GLN A 58 -8.04 -46.47 1.46
CA GLN A 58 -9.38 -45.92 1.25
C GLN A 58 -10.00 -45.44 2.56
N HIS A 59 -9.83 -46.20 3.65
CA HIS A 59 -10.30 -45.81 4.97
C HIS A 59 -9.58 -44.55 5.47
N LEU A 60 -8.25 -44.49 5.35
CA LEU A 60 -7.45 -43.31 5.71
C LEU A 60 -7.86 -42.09 4.90
N SER A 61 -8.02 -42.23 3.58
CA SER A 61 -8.47 -41.14 2.70
C SER A 61 -9.85 -40.61 3.10
N ARG A 62 -10.80 -41.49 3.44
CA ARG A 62 -12.12 -41.06 3.93
C ARG A 62 -12.02 -40.34 5.27
N LYS A 63 -11.17 -40.82 6.18
CA LYS A 63 -10.96 -40.22 7.49
C LYS A 63 -10.37 -38.82 7.34
N THR A 64 -9.28 -38.66 6.59
CA THR A 64 -8.66 -37.35 6.38
C THR A 64 -9.60 -36.37 5.68
N THR A 65 -10.41 -36.83 4.73
CA THR A 65 -11.42 -35.98 4.08
C THR A 65 -12.49 -35.49 5.05
N ARG A 66 -12.93 -36.35 6.00
CA ARG A 66 -13.89 -35.94 7.04
C ARG A 66 -13.26 -34.96 8.02
N ASP A 67 -12.08 -35.27 8.53
CA ASP A 67 -11.36 -34.43 9.49
C ASP A 67 -11.09 -33.04 8.87
N LEU A 68 -10.65 -32.99 7.61
CA LEU A 68 -10.44 -31.73 6.89
C LEU A 68 -11.75 -30.96 6.70
N LYS A 69 -12.85 -31.65 6.37
CA LYS A 69 -14.16 -31.01 6.22
C LYS A 69 -14.63 -30.39 7.53
N GLU A 70 -14.39 -31.05 8.65
CA GLU A 70 -14.72 -30.54 9.97
C GLU A 70 -13.86 -29.33 10.34
N GLU A 71 -12.54 -29.39 10.12
CA GLU A 71 -11.64 -28.24 10.37
C GLU A 71 -12.01 -27.04 9.50
N VAL A 72 -12.34 -27.26 8.22
CA VAL A 72 -12.78 -26.20 7.30
C VAL A 72 -14.11 -25.59 7.77
N ALA A 73 -15.07 -26.41 8.23
CA ALA A 73 -16.33 -25.90 8.76
C ALA A 73 -16.11 -25.06 10.02
N GLN A 74 -15.22 -25.49 10.91
CA GLN A 74 -14.87 -24.77 12.14
C GLN A 74 -14.19 -23.43 11.83
N ARG A 75 -13.17 -23.42 10.95
CA ARG A 75 -12.50 -22.18 10.54
C ARG A 75 -13.45 -21.22 9.83
N LYS A 76 -14.37 -21.73 9.02
CA LYS A 76 -15.39 -20.90 8.36
C LYS A 76 -16.27 -20.21 9.40
N ALA A 77 -16.73 -20.93 10.43
CA ALA A 77 -17.53 -20.35 11.51
C ALA A 77 -16.75 -19.29 12.29
N GLU A 78 -15.46 -19.51 12.54
CA GLU A 78 -14.58 -18.52 13.19
C GLU A 78 -14.43 -17.25 12.35
N ILE A 79 -14.22 -17.38 11.04
CA ILE A 79 -14.15 -16.24 10.11
C ILE A 79 -15.49 -15.49 10.06
N GLU A 80 -16.62 -16.21 10.02
CA GLU A 80 -17.96 -15.59 10.07
C GLU A 80 -18.16 -14.79 11.37
N CYS A 81 -17.70 -15.31 12.50
CA CYS A 81 -17.76 -14.59 13.78
C CYS A 81 -16.87 -13.33 13.76
N LEU A 82 -15.62 -13.44 13.31
CA LEU A 82 -14.68 -12.31 13.23
C LEU A 82 -15.15 -11.23 12.25
N THR A 83 -15.72 -11.64 11.11
CA THR A 83 -16.28 -10.69 10.13
C THR A 83 -17.49 -9.96 10.69
N GLN A 84 -18.38 -10.65 11.39
CA GLN A 84 -19.51 -10.01 12.08
C GLN A 84 -19.04 -9.04 13.17
N GLU A 85 -18.02 -9.40 13.94
CA GLU A 85 -17.43 -8.50 14.94
C GLU A 85 -16.82 -7.25 14.28
N LEU A 86 -16.07 -7.42 13.19
CA LEU A 86 -15.50 -6.31 12.42
C LEU A 86 -16.58 -5.40 11.84
N GLU A 87 -17.68 -5.94 11.34
CA GLU A 87 -18.82 -5.14 10.86
C GLU A 87 -19.46 -4.33 11.98
N VAL A 88 -19.68 -4.94 13.14
CA VAL A 88 -20.22 -4.24 14.32
C VAL A 88 -19.26 -3.14 14.78
N GLN A 89 -17.96 -3.40 14.83
CA GLN A 89 -16.96 -2.39 15.16
C GLN A 89 -16.95 -1.26 14.12
N ARG A 90 -16.99 -1.59 12.82
CA ARG A 90 -17.06 -0.60 11.73
C ARG A 90 -18.29 0.30 11.87
N LEU A 91 -19.46 -0.25 12.19
CA LEU A 91 -20.68 0.53 12.41
C LEU A 91 -20.56 1.47 13.61
N ARG A 92 -19.98 1.01 14.73
CA ARG A 92 -19.73 1.87 15.90
C ARG A 92 -18.74 3.00 15.57
N HIS A 93 -17.63 2.67 14.92
CA HIS A 93 -16.62 3.66 14.52
C HIS A 93 -17.19 4.67 13.52
N SER A 94 -17.95 4.22 12.52
CA SER A 94 -18.60 5.09 11.56
C SER A 94 -19.55 6.07 12.24
N LYS A 95 -20.36 5.61 13.20
CA LYS A 95 -21.25 6.48 13.99
C LYS A 95 -20.50 7.53 14.81
N ILE A 96 -19.38 7.14 15.43
CA ILE A 96 -18.56 8.07 16.23
C ILE A 96 -17.87 9.12 15.33
N VAL A 97 -17.31 8.69 14.20
CA VAL A 97 -16.60 9.59 13.27
C VAL A 97 -17.58 10.58 12.64
N THR A 98 -18.75 10.12 12.20
CA THR A 98 -19.77 11.00 11.60
C THR A 98 -20.31 12.02 12.61
N GLN A 99 -20.59 11.63 13.86
CA GLN A 99 -21.01 12.57 14.90
C GLN A 99 -19.95 13.62 15.23
N ARG A 100 -18.68 13.22 15.34
CA ARG A 100 -17.57 14.16 15.58
C ARG A 100 -17.37 15.11 14.41
N ALA A 101 -17.46 14.61 13.17
CA ALA A 101 -17.35 15.44 11.97
C ALA A 101 -18.46 16.49 11.88
N VAL A 102 -19.72 16.09 12.13
CA VAL A 102 -20.86 17.02 12.14
C VAL A 102 -20.71 18.07 13.24
N ALA A 103 -20.29 17.67 14.44
CA ALA A 103 -20.03 18.61 15.54
C ALA A 103 -18.93 19.63 15.17
N LEU A 104 -17.82 19.18 14.59
CA LEU A 104 -16.75 20.07 14.15
C LEU A 104 -17.21 21.06 13.08
N ILE A 105 -17.98 20.61 12.08
CA ILE A 105 -18.53 21.48 11.04
C ILE A 105 -19.44 22.54 11.64
N LEU A 106 -20.37 22.15 12.53
CA LEU A 106 -21.28 23.10 13.18
C LEU A 106 -20.52 24.12 14.04
N THR A 107 -19.50 23.69 14.80
CA THR A 107 -18.66 24.61 15.57
C THR A 107 -17.88 25.57 14.67
N GLY A 108 -17.35 25.08 13.53
CA GLY A 108 -16.64 25.91 12.55
C GLY A 108 -17.53 26.99 11.94
N ILE A 109 -18.77 26.64 11.57
CA ILE A 109 -19.76 27.60 11.03
C ILE A 109 -20.13 28.65 12.08
N ALA A 110 -20.36 28.25 13.32
CA ALA A 110 -20.69 29.18 14.40
C ALA A 110 -19.54 30.17 14.67
N LEU A 111 -18.29 29.67 14.69
CA LEU A 111 -17.10 30.49 14.92
C LEU A 111 -16.85 31.46 13.74
N ALA A 112 -17.03 31.00 12.50
CA ALA A 112 -16.95 31.86 11.32
C ALA A 112 -18.04 32.95 11.34
N GLY A 113 -19.26 32.62 11.76
CA GLY A 113 -20.36 33.58 11.91
C GLY A 113 -20.07 34.65 12.97
N LEU A 114 -19.50 34.27 14.12
CA LEU A 114 -19.09 35.21 15.16
C LEU A 114 -17.97 36.15 14.67
N MET A 115 -16.98 35.61 13.96
CA MET A 115 -15.89 36.42 13.39
C MET A 115 -16.41 37.39 12.32
N ALA A 116 -17.37 36.98 11.49
CA ALA A 116 -18.01 37.85 10.51
C ALA A 116 -18.85 38.96 11.16
N ALA A 117 -19.56 38.66 12.25
CA ALA A 117 -20.30 39.67 13.00
C ALA A 117 -19.36 40.69 13.67
N PHE A 118 -18.25 40.23 14.23
CA PHE A 118 -17.23 41.09 14.81
C PHE A 118 -16.55 41.99 13.78
N SER A 119 -16.22 41.46 12.59
CA SER A 119 -15.59 42.24 11.53
C SER A 119 -16.55 43.28 10.95
N ALA A 120 -17.84 42.95 10.79
CA ALA A 120 -18.86 43.91 10.39
C ALA A 120 -19.02 45.05 11.41
N PHE A 121 -19.01 44.73 12.71
CA PHE A 121 -19.08 45.74 13.77
C PHE A 121 -17.87 46.67 13.80
N LEU A 122 -16.66 46.11 13.64
CA LEU A 122 -15.42 46.91 13.57
C LEU A 122 -15.38 47.79 12.31
N GLY A 123 -15.78 47.25 11.15
CA GLY A 123 -15.89 48.02 9.92
C GLY A 123 -16.87 49.19 10.04
N ALA A 124 -18.03 48.98 10.66
CA ALA A 124 -19.00 50.04 10.94
C ALA A 124 -18.42 51.10 11.90
N LYS A 125 -17.66 50.71 12.92
CA LYS A 125 -17.02 51.66 13.84
C LYS A 125 -15.93 52.50 13.19
N VAL A 126 -15.09 51.91 12.34
CA VAL A 126 -14.05 52.64 11.60
C VAL A 126 -14.66 53.62 10.59
N ALA A 127 -15.76 53.24 9.93
CA ALA A 127 -16.47 54.12 8.99
C ALA A 127 -17.13 55.34 9.67
N THR A 128 -17.30 55.33 10.99
CA THR A 128 -17.87 56.45 11.76
C THR A 128 -16.84 57.39 12.38
N MET A 129 -15.53 57.17 12.19
CA MET A 129 -14.50 58.08 12.69
C MET A 129 -14.27 59.24 11.70
N PRO A 130 -14.19 60.50 12.16
CA PRO A 130 -13.86 61.63 11.30
C PRO A 130 -12.43 61.49 10.77
N PRO A 131 -12.14 61.98 9.54
CA PRO A 131 -10.82 61.86 8.93
C PRO A 131 -9.75 62.55 9.79
N PRO A 132 -8.54 61.96 9.93
CA PRO A 132 -7.48 62.55 10.75
C PRO A 132 -7.03 63.89 10.17
N GLU A 133 -6.94 64.92 11.03
CA GLU A 133 -6.47 66.26 10.66
C GLU A 133 -5.02 66.20 10.12
N PRO A 134 -4.68 67.00 9.09
CA PRO A 134 -3.32 67.02 8.55
C PRO A 134 -2.33 67.63 9.54
N PRO A 135 -1.12 67.08 9.68
CA PRO A 135 -0.14 67.56 10.66
C PRO A 135 0.34 68.98 10.32
N ILE A 136 0.32 69.86 11.32
CA ILE A 136 0.79 71.25 11.25
C ILE A 136 2.32 71.24 11.05
N GLN A 137 2.79 71.72 9.90
CA GLN A 137 4.23 71.88 9.63
C GLN A 137 4.71 73.23 10.20
N LEU A 138 5.57 73.20 11.23
CA LEU A 138 6.27 74.38 11.71
C LEU A 138 7.33 74.82 10.68
N ILE A 139 7.23 76.05 10.19
CA ILE A 139 8.20 76.66 9.25
C ILE A 139 9.42 77.13 10.07
N PRO A 140 10.68 76.77 9.70
CA PRO A 140 11.88 77.21 10.40
C PRO A 140 12.09 78.73 10.33
N GLU A 141 12.61 79.31 11.42
CA GLU A 141 12.82 80.76 11.62
C GLU A 141 13.69 81.43 10.54
N GLN A 142 14.50 80.66 9.81
CA GLN A 142 15.35 81.14 8.72
C GLN A 142 14.61 81.43 7.40
N LEU A 143 13.33 81.05 7.28
CA LEU A 143 12.47 81.39 6.13
C LEU A 143 11.43 82.48 6.47
N THR A 144 11.55 83.09 7.65
CA THR A 144 10.66 84.17 8.10
C THR A 144 10.83 85.39 7.20
N GLY A 145 9.83 85.68 6.37
CA GLY A 145 9.88 86.73 5.34
C GLY A 145 9.80 86.22 3.90
N SER A 146 9.89 84.90 3.66
CA SER A 146 9.60 84.32 2.35
C SER A 146 8.10 84.44 2.04
N ARG A 147 7.76 84.98 0.85
CA ARG A 147 6.38 85.06 0.38
C ARG A 147 6.18 84.07 -0.75
N THR A 148 5.22 83.17 -0.57
CA THR A 148 4.78 82.27 -1.63
C THR A 148 3.57 82.87 -2.31
N ILE A 149 3.72 83.20 -3.59
CA ILE A 149 2.63 83.72 -4.41
C ILE A 149 2.14 82.56 -5.27
N ARG A 150 0.86 82.21 -5.12
CA ARG A 150 0.20 81.23 -5.99
C ARG A 150 -0.52 81.95 -7.11
N GLY A 151 -0.30 81.49 -8.34
CA GLY A 151 -1.01 81.98 -9.51
C GLY A 151 -2.51 81.73 -9.40
N VAL A 152 -3.30 82.65 -9.95
CA VAL A 152 -4.76 82.55 -9.94
C VAL A 152 -5.17 81.30 -10.73
N GLY A 153 -5.89 80.37 -10.09
CA GLY A 153 -6.25 79.07 -10.67
C GLY A 153 -5.39 77.87 -10.24
N GLY A 154 -4.42 78.06 -9.33
CA GLY A 154 -3.67 76.95 -8.71
C GLY A 154 -2.57 76.33 -9.57
N LEU A 155 -2.34 76.86 -10.78
CA LEU A 155 -1.26 76.43 -11.67
C LEU A 155 -0.05 77.35 -11.47
N GLY A 156 0.94 76.84 -10.72
CA GLY A 156 2.22 77.52 -10.48
C GLY A 156 2.32 78.19 -9.10
N GLN A 157 3.40 77.88 -8.39
CA GLN A 157 3.77 78.50 -7.12
C GLN A 157 5.16 79.11 -7.26
N MET A 158 5.26 80.42 -7.06
CA MET A 158 6.54 81.13 -7.04
C MET A 158 6.90 81.46 -5.59
N VAL A 159 8.11 81.09 -5.18
CA VAL A 159 8.65 81.38 -3.84
C VAL A 159 9.64 82.53 -3.96
N VAL A 160 9.31 83.69 -3.39
CA VAL A 160 10.24 84.82 -3.33
C VAL A 160 11.08 84.67 -2.07
N LEU A 161 12.40 84.60 -2.26
CA LEU A 161 13.37 84.44 -1.18
C LEU A 161 13.82 85.80 -0.62
N PRO A 162 14.18 85.89 0.67
CA PRO A 162 14.79 87.08 1.26
C PRO A 162 16.12 87.46 0.58
N PRO A 163 16.52 88.75 0.60
CA PRO A 163 17.81 89.18 0.05
C PRO A 163 18.98 88.49 0.78
N GLY A 164 19.98 88.02 0.02
CA GLY A 164 21.13 87.25 0.54
C GLY A 164 20.96 85.73 0.52
N LEU A 165 19.82 85.19 0.03
CA LEU A 165 19.62 83.75 -0.17
C LEU A 165 19.47 83.43 -1.67
N SER A 166 20.36 82.61 -2.21
CA SER A 166 20.34 82.16 -3.61
C SER A 166 20.14 80.64 -3.71
N PRO A 167 19.45 80.14 -4.74
CA PRO A 167 19.25 78.71 -4.93
C PRO A 167 20.58 78.03 -5.31
N ALA A 168 20.90 76.93 -4.63
CA ALA A 168 22.11 76.14 -4.83
C ALA A 168 21.78 74.71 -5.25
N ARG A 169 22.73 74.04 -5.92
CA ARG A 169 22.61 72.61 -6.24
C ARG A 169 22.72 71.80 -4.96
N CYS A 170 21.67 71.06 -4.63
CA CYS A 170 21.70 70.14 -3.50
C CYS A 170 22.71 69.01 -3.75
N PRO A 171 23.40 68.51 -2.71
CA PRO A 171 24.16 67.27 -2.82
C PRO A 171 23.22 66.10 -3.19
N ILE A 172 23.73 65.20 -4.01
CA ILE A 172 23.01 64.03 -4.53
C ILE A 172 22.54 63.17 -3.34
N GLY A 173 21.24 62.89 -3.26
CA GLY A 173 20.63 62.10 -2.18
C GLY A 173 19.56 62.81 -1.36
N THR A 174 19.33 64.10 -1.60
CA THR A 174 18.15 64.80 -1.05
C THR A 174 16.95 64.57 -1.97
N GLY A 175 15.87 64.00 -1.42
CA GLY A 175 14.71 63.50 -2.17
C GLY A 175 14.08 64.52 -3.14
N THR A 176 13.34 64.01 -4.13
CA THR A 176 12.63 64.81 -5.14
C THR A 176 11.73 65.87 -4.48
N ASN A 177 11.73 67.08 -5.06
CA ASN A 177 11.02 68.29 -4.59
C ASN A 177 11.64 69.06 -3.40
N ARG A 178 12.96 68.96 -3.20
CA ARG A 178 13.69 69.83 -2.26
C ARG A 178 14.59 70.83 -3.00
N THR A 179 14.50 72.10 -2.64
CA THR A 179 15.37 73.17 -3.15
C THR A 179 16.33 73.57 -2.03
N CYS A 180 17.64 73.50 -2.28
CA CYS A 180 18.64 73.97 -1.34
C CYS A 180 18.91 75.45 -1.57
N LEU A 181 19.05 76.19 -0.48
CA LEU A 181 19.37 77.61 -0.50
C LEU A 181 20.74 77.79 0.12
N LYS A 182 21.53 78.71 -0.45
CA LYS A 182 22.81 79.13 0.10
C LYS A 182 22.70 80.61 0.47
N MET A 183 23.28 80.96 1.61
CA MET A 183 23.45 82.35 2.01
C MET A 183 24.69 82.92 1.30
N GLU A 184 24.53 84.06 0.62
CA GLU A 184 25.64 84.81 0.00
C GLU A 184 26.51 85.52 1.04
#